data_AF-A0AAP8GEW7-F1
#
_entry.id   AF-A0AAP8GEW7-F1
#
_cell.length_a   1.000
_cell.length_b   1.000
_cell.length_c   1.000
_cell.angle_alpha   90.00
_cell.angle_beta   90.00
_cell.angle_gamma   90.00
#
_symmetry.space_group_name_H-M   'P 1'
#
loop_
_entity.id
_entity.type
_entity.pdbx_description
1 polymer ?
#
loop_
_entity_poly.entity_id
_entity_poly.type
_entity_poly.pdbx_seq_one_letter_code
_entity_poly.pdbx_strand_id
1 'polypeptide(L)'
;MLPIITFIIFLGIWEMVIIIGHYQPVLLPGPALVGKSIWTFIVTGEIFQHLAISLWRFVAGFVVALLVAIPLGFLLGRNRWLYNAIEPLFQLIRPISPIAWAPFVVL
;
A
#
# COMPACT_ATOMS: atom_id res chain seq x y z
N MET A 1 15.67 -9.40 28.87
CA MET A 1 15.15 -8.42 29.85
C MET A 1 15.52 -6.98 29.46
N LEU A 2 16.80 -6.64 29.30
CA LEU A 2 17.26 -5.30 28.86
C LEU A 2 16.56 -4.71 27.62
N PRO A 3 16.34 -5.46 26.51
CA PRO A 3 15.72 -4.87 25.31
C PRO A 3 14.27 -4.41 25.50
N ILE A 4 13.50 -5.13 26.34
CA ILE A 4 12.09 -4.81 26.61
C ILE A 4 11.98 -3.52 27.41
N ILE A 5 12.87 -3.34 28.40
CA ILE A 5 12.92 -2.14 29.23
C ILE A 5 13.26 -0.92 28.37
N THR A 6 14.30 -1.00 27.53
CA THR A 6 14.67 0.08 26.61
C THR A 6 13.51 0.44 25.67
N PHE A 7 12.78 -0.56 25.17
CA PHE A 7 11.63 -0.34 24.30
C PHE A 7 10.48 0.36 25.01
N ILE A 8 10.14 -0.04 26.24
CA ILE A 8 9.10 0.62 27.04
C ILE A 8 9.48 2.06 27.37
N ILE A 9 10.75 2.30 27.74
CA ILE A 9 11.25 3.65 28.01
C ILE A 9 11.12 4.53 26.76
N PHE A 10 11.48 4.00 25.59
CA PHE A 10 11.33 4.71 24.32
C PHE A 10 9.86 5.08 24.06
N LEU A 11 8.91 4.16 24.23
CA LEU A 11 7.49 4.44 24.05
C LEU A 11 6.98 5.51 25.04
N GLY A 12 7.44 5.45 26.29
CA GLY A 12 7.11 6.45 27.30
C GLY A 12 7.64 7.84 26.94
N ILE A 13 8.89 7.94 26.47
CA ILE A 13 9.48 9.19 25.99
C ILE A 13 8.69 9.72 24.79
N TRP A 14 8.34 8.85 23.84
CA TRP A 14 7.58 9.24 22.66
C TRP A 14 6.20 9.80 23.03
N GLU A 15 5.44 9.12 23.89
CA GLU A 15 4.15 9.61 24.38
C GLU A 15 4.32 10.97 25.10
N MET A 16 5.34 11.12 25.95
CA MET A 16 5.63 12.39 26.63
C MET A 16 5.93 13.52 25.65
N VAL A 17 6.73 13.28 24.60
CA VAL A 17 7.03 14.27 23.56
C VAL A 17 5.77 14.75 22.85
N ILE A 18 4.81 13.84 22.60
CA ILE A 18 3.55 14.20 21.93
C ILE A 18 2.68 15.06 22.83
N ILE A 19 2.52 14.67 24.09
CA ILE A 19 1.70 15.38 25.07
C ILE A 19 2.26 16.79 25.30
N ILE A 20 3.58 16.92 25.49
CA ILE A 20 4.24 18.20 25.74
C ILE A 20 4.24 19.07 24.48
N GLY A 21 4.49 18.48 23.31
CA GLY A 21 4.57 19.20 22.03
C GLY A 21 3.23 19.60 21.42
N HIS A 22 2.10 19.15 21.99
CA HIS A 22 0.74 19.43 21.51
C HIS A 22 0.54 19.13 20.01
N TYR A 23 1.22 18.10 19.51
CA TYR A 23 1.13 17.73 18.10
C TYR A 23 -0.29 17.23 17.78
N GLN A 24 -0.78 17.60 16.60
CA GLN A 24 -2.08 17.12 16.16
C GLN A 24 -2.04 15.60 15.97
N PRO A 25 -3.03 14.84 16.48
CA PRO A 25 -3.06 13.37 16.37
C PRO A 25 -3.03 12.84 14.93
N VAL A 26 -3.43 13.68 13.96
CA VAL A 26 -3.36 13.37 12.52
C VAL A 26 -1.92 13.35 12.00
N LEU A 27 -1.05 14.22 12.55
CA LEU A 27 0.34 14.34 12.13
C LEU A 27 1.26 13.40 12.92
N LEU A 28 0.99 13.22 14.22
CA LEU A 28 1.83 12.40 15.09
C LEU A 28 0.99 11.71 16.17
N PRO A 29 0.33 10.58 15.85
CA PRO A 29 -0.47 9.84 16.81
C PRO A 29 0.43 9.15 17.86
N GLY A 30 0.05 9.25 19.13
CA GLY A 30 0.80 8.61 20.22
C GLY A 30 0.62 7.10 20.27
N PRO A 31 1.62 6.36 20.76
CA PRO A 31 1.55 4.91 20.90
C PRO A 31 0.31 4.44 21.69
N ALA A 32 -0.16 5.21 22.69
CA ALA A 32 -1.38 4.88 23.42
C ALA A 32 -2.64 4.95 22.53
N LEU A 33 -2.72 5.99 21.68
CA LEU A 33 -3.83 6.18 20.75
C LEU A 33 -3.82 5.10 19.67
N VAL A 34 -2.65 4.77 19.13
CA VAL A 34 -2.48 3.67 18.16
C VAL A 34 -2.97 2.34 18.76
N GLY A 35 -2.58 2.03 20.00
CA GLY A 35 -3.03 0.84 20.70
C GLY A 35 -4.56 0.78 20.85
N LYS A 36 -5.19 1.90 21.21
CA LYS A 36 -6.65 2.00 21.31
C LYS A 36 -7.34 1.80 19.96
N SER A 37 -6.81 2.38 18.89
CA SER A 37 -7.35 2.20 17.54
C SER A 37 -7.27 0.75 17.07
N ILE A 38 -6.12 0.09 17.31
CA ILE A 38 -5.95 -1.34 17.00
C ILE A 38 -7.00 -2.16 17.75
N TRP A 39 -7.15 -1.95 19.06
CA TRP A 39 -8.15 -2.65 19.86
C TRP A 39 -9.57 -2.42 19.34
N THR A 40 -9.90 -1.17 19.00
CA THR A 40 -11.20 -0.80 18.44
C THR A 40 -11.46 -1.56 17.14
N PHE A 41 -10.52 -1.54 16.19
CA PHE A 41 -10.68 -2.24 14.91
C PHE A 41 -10.81 -3.77 15.07
N ILE A 42 -10.13 -4.36 16.06
CA ILE A 42 -10.27 -5.79 16.38
C ILE A 42 -11.68 -6.08 16.89
N VAL A 43 -12.18 -5.27 17.84
CA VAL A 43 -13.50 -5.49 18.46
C VAL A 43 -14.65 -5.18 17.50
N THR A 44 -14.52 -4.13 16.67
CA THR A 44 -15.54 -3.78 15.66
C THR A 44 -15.55 -4.73 14.48
N GLY A 45 -14.48 -5.50 14.27
CA GLY A 45 -14.31 -6.38 13.11
C GLY A 45 -14.05 -5.62 11.81
N GLU A 46 -13.88 -4.30 11.86
CA GLU A 46 -13.60 -3.45 10.70
C GLU A 46 -12.32 -3.86 9.96
N ILE A 47 -11.35 -4.47 10.66
CA ILE A 47 -10.14 -5.03 10.04
C ILE A 47 -10.49 -5.96 8.89
N PHE A 48 -11.47 -6.85 9.09
CA PHE A 48 -11.88 -7.81 8.06
C PHE A 48 -12.54 -7.12 6.88
N GLN A 49 -13.33 -6.06 7.12
CA GLN A 49 -13.94 -5.28 6.05
C GLN A 49 -12.88 -4.52 5.23
N HIS A 50 -11.95 -3.83 5.90
CA HIS A 50 -10.86 -3.13 5.24
C HIS A 50 -9.95 -4.08 4.45
N LEU A 51 -9.66 -5.25 5.02
CA LEU A 51 -8.89 -6.29 4.35
C LEU A 51 -9.64 -6.82 3.12
N ALA A 52 -10.93 -7.14 3.27
CA ALA A 52 -11.76 -7.67 2.17
C ALA A 52 -11.88 -6.66 1.03
N ILE A 53 -12.12 -5.38 1.33
CA ILE A 53 -12.17 -4.31 0.32
C ILE A 53 -10.83 -4.15 -0.40
N SER A 54 -9.72 -4.15 0.35
CA SER A 54 -8.38 -4.02 -0.23
C SER A 54 -8.04 -5.22 -1.14
N LEU A 55 -8.34 -6.43 -0.67
CA LEU A 55 -8.14 -7.66 -1.44
C LEU A 55 -9.04 -7.69 -2.68
N TRP A 56 -10.31 -7.30 -2.55
CA TRP A 56 -11.24 -7.22 -3.68
C TRP A 56 -10.71 -6.29 -4.77
N ARG A 57 -10.28 -5.08 -4.39
CA ARG A 57 -9.68 -4.11 -5.33
C ARG A 57 -8.45 -4.69 -6.03
N PHE A 58 -7.57 -5.36 -5.28
CA PHE A 58 -6.39 -6.01 -5.83
C PHE A 58 -6.75 -7.11 -6.85
N VAL A 59 -7.63 -8.04 -6.46
CA VAL A 59 -8.04 -9.17 -7.31
C VAL A 59 -8.79 -8.68 -8.54
N ALA A 60 -9.70 -7.71 -8.40
CA ALA A 60 -10.42 -7.13 -9.53
C ALA A 60 -9.45 -6.49 -10.55
N GLY A 61 -8.51 -5.65 -10.07
CA GLY A 61 -7.49 -5.06 -10.93
C GLY A 61 -6.59 -6.11 -11.60
N PHE A 62 -6.19 -7.14 -10.86
CA PHE A 62 -5.39 -8.24 -11.38
C PHE A 62 -6.12 -9.05 -12.46
N VAL A 63 -7.39 -9.38 -12.26
CA VAL A 63 -8.21 -10.10 -13.26
C VAL A 63 -8.35 -9.28 -14.54
N VAL A 64 -8.64 -7.99 -14.44
CA VAL A 64 -8.70 -7.10 -15.60
C VAL A 64 -7.36 -7.05 -16.33
N ALA A 65 -6.25 -6.93 -15.57
CA ALA A 65 -4.91 -6.95 -16.15
C ALA A 65 -4.62 -8.26 -16.89
N LEU A 66 -4.99 -9.42 -16.33
CA LEU A 66 -4.82 -10.72 -16.99
C LEU A 66 -5.63 -10.82 -18.28
N LEU A 67 -6.90 -10.39 -18.26
CA LEU A 67 -7.77 -10.44 -19.43
C LEU A 67 -7.24 -9.60 -20.60
N VAL A 68 -6.46 -8.55 -20.33
CA VAL A 68 -5.87 -7.69 -21.37
C VAL A 68 -4.45 -8.15 -21.72
N ALA A 69 -3.61 -8.41 -20.73
CA ALA A 69 -2.19 -8.72 -20.91
C ALA A 69 -1.98 -10.11 -21.53
N ILE A 70 -2.80 -11.12 -21.21
CA ILE A 70 -2.65 -12.46 -21.76
C ILE A 70 -2.92 -12.46 -23.28
N PRO A 71 -4.05 -11.94 -23.79
CA PRO A 71 -4.28 -11.90 -25.24
C PRO A 71 -3.25 -11.06 -25.98
N LEU A 72 -2.88 -9.88 -25.43
CA LEU A 72 -1.85 -9.04 -26.04
C LEU A 72 -0.49 -9.75 -26.07
N GLY A 73 -0.08 -10.38 -24.98
CA GLY A 73 1.15 -11.16 -24.90
C GLY A 73 1.18 -12.30 -25.91
N PHE A 74 0.06 -13.02 -26.09
CA PHE A 74 -0.06 -14.08 -27.08
C PHE A 74 0.04 -13.56 -28.52
N LEU A 75 -0.65 -12.46 -28.84
CA LEU A 75 -0.61 -11.84 -30.17
C LEU A 75 0.80 -11.34 -30.53
N LEU A 76 1.46 -10.70 -29.57
CA LEU A 76 2.82 -10.19 -29.74
C LEU A 76 3.86 -11.31 -29.80
N GLY A 77 3.66 -12.39 -29.05
CA GLY A 77 4.51 -13.57 -29.12
C GLY A 77 4.44 -14.28 -30.47
N ARG A 78 3.28 -14.25 -31.15
CA ARG A 78 3.10 -14.89 -32.46
C ARG A 78 3.72 -14.11 -33.61
N ASN A 79 3.74 -12.77 -33.56
CA ASN A 79 4.18 -11.93 -34.67
C ASN A 79 5.37 -11.03 -34.28
N ARG A 80 6.55 -11.38 -34.79
CA ARG A 80 7.81 -10.66 -34.53
C ARG A 80 7.79 -9.21 -35.01
N TRP A 81 7.11 -8.91 -36.11
CA TRP A 81 7.00 -7.54 -36.62
C TRP A 81 6.18 -6.66 -35.66
N LEU A 82 5.05 -7.18 -35.18
CA LEU A 82 4.20 -6.47 -34.23
C LEU A 82 4.91 -6.24 -32.88
N TYR A 83 5.64 -7.24 -32.39
CA TYR A 83 6.47 -7.10 -31.19
C TYR A 83 7.48 -5.96 -31.34
N ASN A 84 8.27 -5.95 -32.42
CA ASN A 84 9.29 -4.92 -32.66
C ASN A 84 8.70 -3.51 -32.77
N ALA A 85 7.46 -3.37 -33.25
CA ALA A 85 6.78 -2.08 -33.35
C ALA A 85 6.34 -1.53 -31.98
N ILE A 86 5.90 -2.40 -31.06
CA ILE A 86 5.38 -2.00 -29.73
C ILE A 86 6.49 -1.98 -28.66
N GLU A 87 7.57 -2.73 -28.87
CA GLU A 87 8.71 -2.83 -27.94
C GLU A 87 9.23 -1.47 -27.42
N PRO A 88 9.39 -0.41 -28.24
CA PRO A 88 9.79 0.91 -27.75
C PRO A 88 8.83 1.49 -26.70
N LEU A 89 7.52 1.30 -26.87
CA LEU A 89 6.51 1.77 -25.91
C LEU A 89 6.64 1.02 -24.58
N PHE A 90 6.88 -0.29 -24.63
CA PHE A 90 7.13 -1.06 -23.40
C PHE A 90 8.39 -0.61 -22.69
N GLN A 91 9.46 -0.31 -23.43
CA GLN A 91 10.71 0.20 -22.85
C GLN A 91 10.52 1.57 -22.17
N LEU A 92 9.62 2.42 -22.67
CA LEU A 92 9.28 3.70 -22.03
C LEU A 92 8.52 3.53 -20.71
N ILE A 93 7.62 2.54 -20.64
CA ILE A 93 6.77 2.31 -19.45
C ILE A 93 7.52 1.50 -18.37
N ARG A 94 8.41 0.59 -18.77
CA ARG A 94 9.13 -0.33 -17.88
C ARG A 94 9.86 0.33 -16.69
N PRO A 95 10.55 1.49 -16.83
CA PRO A 95 11.24 2.13 -15.70
C PRO A 95 10.31 2.93 -14.79
N ILE A 96 9.03 3.14 -15.13
CA ILE A 96 8.11 3.94 -14.34
C ILE A 96 7.71 3.15 -13.09
N SER A 97 7.99 3.71 -11.91
CA SER A 97 7.65 3.06 -10.64
C SER A 97 6.13 2.99 -10.45
N PRO A 98 5.60 1.93 -9.82
CA PRO A 98 4.17 1.83 -9.50
C PRO A 98 3.63 3.04 -8.72
N ILE A 99 4.45 3.64 -7.83
CA ILE A 99 4.08 4.83 -7.04
C ILE A 99 3.85 6.06 -7.92
N ALA A 100 4.57 6.19 -9.05
CA ALA A 100 4.38 7.32 -9.96
C ALA A 100 2.98 7.36 -10.59
N TRP A 101 2.24 6.24 -10.56
CA TRP A 101 0.87 6.15 -11.06
C TRP A 101 -0.17 6.60 -10.03
N ALA A 102 0.19 6.80 -8.76
CA ALA A 102 -0.76 7.13 -7.69
C ALA A 102 -1.69 8.33 -8.00
N PRO A 103 -1.22 9.45 -8.61
CA PRO A 103 -2.11 10.55 -8.96
C PRO A 103 -3.25 10.17 -9.91
N PHE A 104 -3.00 9.26 -10.86
CA PHE A 104 -4.01 8.83 -11.85
C PHE A 104 -5.06 7.87 -11.27
N VAL A 105 -4.79 7.28 -10.12
CA VAL A 105 -5.67 6.30 -9.46
C VAL A 105 -6.56 6.95 -8.40
N VAL A 106 -6.11 8.08 -7.83
CA VAL A 106 -6.77 8.75 -6.70
C VAL A 106 -7.67 9.92 -7.14
N LEU A 107 -7.47 10.45 -8.35
CA LEU A 107 -8.34 11.45 -9.00
C LEU A 107 -9.63 10.82 -9.52
#